data_AF-A0AAU7F1A5-F1
#
_entry.id   AF-A0AAU7F1A5-F1
#
_cell.length_a   1.000
_cell.length_b   1.000
_cell.length_c   1.000
_cell.angle_alpha   90.00
_cell.angle_beta   90.00
_cell.angle_gamma   90.00
#
_symmetry.space_group_name_H-M   'P 1'
#
loop_
_entity.id
_entity.type
_entity.pdbx_description
1 polymer ?
#
loop_
_entity_poly.entity_id
_entity_poly.type
_entity_poly.pdbx_seq_one_letter_code
_entity_poly.pdbx_strand_id
1 'polypeptide(L)' 'MHKALSTLIADARAGAIVMPVQWNEIPGIYAFIEGGLQQYRDLETAYAKFKIEITGGESPLMKSLRLNQRMKGEE' A
#
# COMPACT_ATOMS: atom_id res chain seq x y z
N MET A 1 -10.74 -13.57 -4.18
CA MET A 1 -10.09 -12.32 -3.71
C MET A 1 -9.00 -12.58 -2.68
N HIS A 2 -9.26 -13.30 -1.58
CA HIS A 2 -8.28 -13.56 -0.51
C HIS A 2 -7.00 -14.27 -1.00
N LYS A 3 -7.12 -15.32 -1.83
CA LYS A 3 -5.98 -16.14 -2.27
C LYS A 3 -4.89 -15.35 -3.02
N ALA A 4 -5.28 -14.46 -3.93
CA ALA A 4 -4.33 -13.69 -4.73
C ALA A 4 -3.54 -12.67 -3.89
N LEU A 5 -4.20 -12.00 -2.95
CA LEU A 5 -3.52 -11.09 -2.01
C LEU A 5 -2.61 -11.88 -1.05
N SER A 6 -3.05 -13.04 -0.55
CA SER A 6 -2.22 -13.90 0.29
C SER A 6 -0.96 -14.40 -0.42
N THR A 7 -1.06 -14.78 -1.69
CA THR A 7 0.10 -15.16 -2.50
C THR A 7 1.06 -13.99 -2.66
N LEU A 8 0.55 -12.80 -3.01
CA LEU A 8 1.39 -11.61 -3.17
C LEU A 8 2.12 -11.22 -1.87
N ILE A 9 1.45 -11.36 -0.71
CA ILE A 9 2.08 -11.14 0.60
C ILE A 9 3.16 -12.19 0.89
N ALA A 10 2.93 -13.45 0.52
CA ALA A 10 3.91 -14.51 0.69
C ALA A 10 5.15 -14.27 -0.18
N ASP A 11 4.97 -13.86 -1.43
CA ASP A 11 6.05 -13.54 -2.36
C ASP A 11 6.86 -12.33 -1.89
N ALA A 12 6.19 -11.29 -1.38
CA ALA A 12 6.83 -10.14 -0.76
C ALA A 12 7.69 -10.56 0.44
N ARG A 13 7.15 -11.42 1.32
CA ARG A 13 7.85 -11.92 2.50
C ARG A 13 9.03 -12.84 2.14
N ALA A 14 8.93 -13.58 1.05
CA ALA A 14 10.01 -14.42 0.53
C ALA A 14 11.09 -13.63 -0.24
N GLY A 15 10.90 -12.31 -0.43
CA GLY A 15 11.80 -11.50 -1.26
C GLY A 15 11.74 -11.87 -2.75
N ALA A 16 10.67 -12.55 -3.19
CA ALA A 16 10.49 -13.00 -4.57
C ALA A 16 10.02 -11.85 -5.50
N ILE A 17 9.56 -10.74 -4.94
CA ILE A 17 9.24 -9.52 -5.69
C ILE A 17 10.55 -8.78 -6.01
N VAL A 18 11.13 -9.12 -7.17
CA VAL A 18 12.39 -8.54 -7.66
C VAL A 18 12.19 -7.30 -8.54
N MET A 19 10.95 -7.03 -8.97
CA MET A 19 10.56 -5.86 -9.75
C MET A 19 9.31 -5.21 -9.17
N PRO A 20 9.15 -3.88 -9.31
CA PRO A 20 7.94 -3.17 -8.94
C PRO A 20 6.68 -3.76 -9.59
N VAL A 21 5.69 -4.09 -8.76
CA VAL A 21 4.37 -4.57 -9.20
C VAL A 21 3.54 -3.40 -9.70
N GLN A 22 2.77 -3.57 -10.77
CA GLN A 22 1.91 -2.49 -11.27
C GLN A 22 0.74 -2.24 -10.32
N TRP A 23 0.32 -0.98 -10.19
CA TRP A 23 -0.72 -0.58 -9.23
C TRP A 23 -2.08 -1.29 -9.44
N ASN A 24 -2.39 -1.63 -10.68
CA ASN A 24 -3.59 -2.33 -11.12
C ASN A 24 -3.53 -3.84 -10.91
N GLU A 25 -2.33 -4.42 -10.75
CA GLU A 25 -2.13 -5.85 -10.52
C GLU A 25 -2.31 -6.24 -9.05
N ILE A 26 -2.40 -5.25 -8.15
CA ILE A 26 -2.54 -5.50 -6.71
C ILE A 26 -4.02 -5.77 -6.37
N PRO A 27 -4.39 -7.01 -6.01
CA PRO A 27 -5.76 -7.35 -5.63
C PRO A 27 -6.07 -6.81 -4.22
N GLY A 28 -7.30 -6.36 -3.99
CA GLY A 28 -7.75 -5.94 -2.65
C GLY A 28 -8.37 -4.56 -2.58
N ILE A 29 -8.12 -3.68 -3.56
CA ILE A 29 -8.66 -2.30 -3.57
C ILE A 29 -10.18 -2.27 -3.39
N TYR A 30 -10.90 -3.09 -4.18
CA TYR A 30 -12.36 -3.15 -4.10
C TYR A 30 -12.87 -3.66 -2.74
N ALA A 31 -12.06 -4.41 -1.97
CA ALA A 31 -12.47 -4.86 -0.64
C ALA A 31 -12.47 -3.71 0.39
N PHE A 32 -11.62 -2.69 0.18
CA PHE A 32 -11.63 -1.47 0.98
C PHE A 32 -12.77 -0.53 0.57
N ILE A 33 -13.03 -0.39 -0.73
CA ILE A 33 -14.05 0.53 -1.26
C ILE A 33 -15.47 -0.03 -1.11
N GLU A 34 -15.69 -1.30 -1.47
CA GLU A 34 -17.02 -1.92 -1.55
C GLU A 34 -17.27 -2.93 -0.43
N GLY A 35 -16.20 -3.59 0.06
CA GLY A 35 -16.28 -4.64 1.07
C GLY A 35 -16.39 -4.15 2.52
N GLY A 36 -16.46 -2.83 2.74
CA GLY A 36 -16.60 -2.24 4.07
C GLY A 36 -15.36 -2.36 4.97
N LEU A 37 -14.19 -2.72 4.42
CA LEU A 37 -12.95 -2.79 5.20
C LEU A 37 -12.37 -1.41 5.56
N GLN A 38 -12.86 -0.33 4.95
CA GLN A 38 -12.50 1.05 5.28
C GLN A 38 -12.77 1.43 6.75
N GLN A 39 -13.68 0.72 7.43
CA GLN A 39 -13.90 0.90 8.87
C GLN A 39 -12.65 0.56 9.72
N TYR A 40 -11.78 -0.30 9.19
CA TYR A 40 -10.53 -0.71 9.85
C TYR A 40 -9.38 0.17 9.37
N ARG A 41 -9.26 1.38 9.92
CA ARG A 41 -8.22 2.36 9.57
C ARG A 41 -6.79 1.79 9.59
N ASP A 42 -6.48 0.97 10.58
CA ASP A 42 -5.14 0.39 10.71
C ASP A 42 -4.84 -0.61 9.59
N LEU A 43 -5.87 -1.36 9.17
CA LEU A 43 -5.77 -2.30 8.06
C LEU A 43 -5.63 -1.55 6.72
N GLU A 44 -6.42 -0.50 6.51
CA GLU A 44 -6.31 0.36 5.33
C GLU A 44 -4.92 1.00 5.25
N THR A 45 -4.41 1.49 6.38
CA THR A 45 -3.07 2.08 6.46
C THR A 45 -1.97 1.06 6.16
N ALA A 46 -2.06 -0.14 6.73
CA ALA A 46 -1.11 -1.22 6.47
C ALA A 46 -1.11 -1.63 4.99
N TYR A 47 -2.30 -1.77 4.41
CA TYR A 47 -2.46 -2.09 2.99
C TYR A 47 -1.91 -0.99 2.08
N ALA A 48 -2.18 0.29 2.38
CA ALA A 48 -1.66 1.40 1.62
C ALA A 48 -0.11 1.47 1.65
N LYS A 49 0.50 1.26 2.81
CA LYS A 49 1.97 1.18 2.95
C LYS A 49 2.54 0.02 2.14
N PHE A 50 1.94 -1.16 2.27
CA PHE A 50 2.33 -2.34 1.50
C PHE A 50 2.27 -2.06 0.00
N LYS A 51 1.18 -1.46 -0.50
CA LYS A 51 1.03 -1.09 -1.91
C LYS A 51 2.16 -0.19 -2.39
N ILE A 52 2.47 0.87 -1.64
CA ILE A 52 3.54 1.81 -1.99
C ILE A 52 4.87 1.06 -2.13
N GLU A 53 5.22 0.24 -1.15
CA GLU A 53 6.47 -0.52 -1.14
C GLU A 53 6.57 -1.48 -2.34
N ILE A 54 5.54 -2.28 -2.61
CA ILE A 54 5.60 -3.26 -3.71
C ILE A 54 5.55 -2.62 -5.10
N THR A 55 5.04 -1.39 -5.22
CA THR A 55 5.06 -0.62 -6.49
C THR A 55 6.39 0.10 -6.76
N GLY A 56 7.44 -0.20 -5.99
CA GLY A 56 8.76 0.42 -6.15
C GLY A 56 9.06 1.51 -5.12
N GLY A 57 8.32 1.53 -4.01
CA GLY A 57 8.53 2.44 -2.88
C GLY A 57 7.85 3.80 -3.02
N GLU A 58 8.04 4.60 -1.98
CA GLU A 58 7.50 5.96 -1.93
C GLU A 58 8.23 6.82 -2.97
N SER A 59 7.50 7.31 -3.99
CA SER A 59 8.07 8.23 -4.98
C SER A 59 8.68 9.45 -4.26
N PRO A 60 9.81 10.00 -4.74
CA PRO A 60 10.42 11.19 -4.15
C PRO A 60 9.42 12.34 -3.94
N LEU A 61 8.42 12.45 -4.81
CA LEU A 61 7.34 13.43 -4.70
C LEU A 61 6.42 13.16 -3.49
N MET A 62 6.06 11.90 -3.23
CA MET A 62 5.27 11.52 -2.04
C MET A 62 6.05 11.76 -0.75
N LYS A 63 7.35 11.45 -0.74
CA LYS A 63 8.23 11.72 0.39
C LYS A 63 8.30 13.22 0.72
N SER A 64 8.42 14.07 -0.29
CA SER A 64 8.41 15.53 -0.15
C SER A 64 7.06 16.07 0.34
N LEU A 65 5.94 15.55 -0.18
CA LEU A 65 4.59 15.94 0.26
C LEU A 65 4.33 15.58 1.73
N ARG A 66 4.81 14.42 2.18
CA ARG A 66 4.71 14.00 3.58
C ARG A 66 5.55 14.87 4.52
N LEU A 67 6.75 15.26 4.08
CA LEU A 67 7.60 16.20 4.81
C LEU A 67 6.88 17.55 4.97
N ASN A 68 6.29 18.06 3.90
CA ASN A 68 5.55 19.32 3.90
C ASN A 68 4.29 19.28 4.78
N GLN A 69 3.56 18.17 4.82
CA GLN A 69 2.40 18.02 5.72
C GLN A 69 2.80 17.97 7.19
N ARG A 70 3.96 17.39 7.51
CA ARG A 70 4.47 17.32 8.88
C ARG A 70 4.95 18.68 9.39
N MET A 71 5.49 19.52 8.51
CA MET A 71 5.89 20.91 8.84
C MET A 71 4.68 21.85 9.00
N LYS A 72 3.52 21.51 8.42
CA LYS A 72 2.30 22.34 8.48
C LYS A 72 1.42 22.05 9.70
N GLY A 73 1.83 21.13 10.58
CA GLY A 73 1.15 20.81 11.83
C GLY A 73 1.77 21.46 13.07
N GLU A 74 2.78 22.31 12.89
CA GLU A 74 3.53 23.00 13.96
C GLU A 74 3.37 24.54 13.91
N GLU A 75 2.31 25.06 13.29
CA GLU A 75 1.94 26.49 13.27
C GLU A 75 0.65 26.77 14.05
#